data_AF-A0A7J5B0W6-F1
#
_entry.id   AF-A0A7J5B0W6-F1
#
_cell.length_a   1.000
_cell.length_b   1.000
_cell.length_c   1.000
_cell.angle_alpha   90.00
_cell.angle_beta   90.00
_cell.angle_gamma   90.00
#
_symmetry.space_group_name_H-M   'P 1'
#
loop_
_entity.id
_entity.type
_entity.pdbx_description
1 polymer ?
#
loop_
_entity_poly.entity_id
_entity_poly.type
_entity_poly.pdbx_seq_one_letter_code
_entity_poly.pdbx_strand_id
1 'polypeptide(L)'
;MPAWLQIAISDPWSVLYAHGWVASVVAVLVILAMRVRAVGRDGNVDAVSTRDRFVFFLLAIGAVLVFLAQELVRDLAATMFVNPDWTTNFIWWRYVGPPAALIVPLILAAVVLRRARRDVEVRVPPTAARDWSTFSSRSSLWCASVALGTLASVSILAGMQSSQAVDGAFRLLRTRGYEIYGDSRALQEEGMDYFGWSYSAPVLVITGLAVVAVWFVLRENALRPYRRPETAAGEAQVRSALASSATLLLTGAVLLTTAIALRDIGNAGLPWGFMSTESIESIPIGGEFEALSRVLLALAALVRPVGLTLVLLGGTVWWLPSLIARRGLYTAHGAARSVTEVGQ
;
A
#
# COMPACT_ATOMS: atom_id res chain seq x y z
N MET A 1 -13.12 31.81 12.15
CA MET A 1 -12.39 30.53 12.21
C MET A 1 -12.40 29.94 10.80
N PRO A 2 -11.26 29.54 10.21
CA PRO A 2 -11.25 29.09 8.82
C PRO A 2 -11.97 27.74 8.67
N ALA A 3 -12.66 27.56 7.53
CA ALA A 3 -13.54 26.41 7.29
C ALA A 3 -12.84 25.04 7.45
N TRP A 4 -11.57 24.95 7.04
CA TRP A 4 -10.78 23.72 7.21
C TRP A 4 -10.53 23.35 8.68
N LEU A 5 -10.44 24.35 9.58
CA LEU A 5 -10.24 24.13 11.01
C LEU A 5 -11.55 23.66 11.67
N GLN A 6 -12.70 24.13 11.19
CA GLN A 6 -14.00 23.63 11.64
C GLN A 6 -14.20 22.18 11.20
N ILE A 7 -13.87 21.84 9.94
CA ILE A 7 -13.92 20.46 9.44
C ILE A 7 -12.97 19.55 10.23
N ALA A 8 -11.75 20.00 10.52
CA ALA A 8 -10.79 19.21 11.30
C ALA A 8 -11.25 18.92 12.73
N ILE A 9 -12.05 19.79 13.33
CA ILE A 9 -12.61 19.59 14.67
C ILE A 9 -13.87 18.74 14.63
N SER A 10 -14.74 18.92 13.63
CA SER A 10 -16.00 18.17 13.51
C SER A 10 -15.82 16.76 12.95
N ASP A 11 -14.82 16.55 12.09
CA ASP A 11 -14.51 15.26 11.46
C ASP A 11 -12.99 15.08 11.28
N PRO A 12 -12.26 14.80 12.37
CA PRO A 12 -10.80 14.64 12.32
C PRO A 12 -10.38 13.43 11.46
N TRP A 13 -11.24 12.44 11.29
CA TRP A 13 -10.93 11.21 10.57
C TRP A 13 -10.90 11.41 9.05
N SER A 14 -11.81 12.21 8.49
CA SER A 14 -11.76 12.53 7.06
C SER A 14 -10.53 13.36 6.71
N VAL A 15 -10.15 14.33 7.55
CA VAL A 15 -8.92 15.12 7.38
C VAL A 15 -7.68 14.24 7.46
N LEU A 16 -7.59 13.38 8.47
CA LEU A 16 -6.48 12.44 8.61
C LEU A 16 -6.42 11.45 7.43
N TYR A 17 -7.56 10.94 6.98
CA TYR A 17 -7.59 10.09 5.80
C TYR A 17 -7.12 10.86 4.57
N ALA A 18 -7.60 12.08 4.33
CA ALA A 18 -7.30 12.87 3.13
C ALA A 18 -5.84 13.34 3.06
N HIS A 19 -5.26 13.72 4.20
CA HIS A 19 -3.94 14.36 4.30
C HIS A 19 -2.89 13.52 5.05
N GLY A 20 -3.23 12.30 5.48
CA GLY A 20 -2.31 11.41 6.20
C GLY A 20 -1.05 11.06 5.41
N TRP A 21 -1.08 11.21 4.08
CA TRP A 21 0.10 11.07 3.23
C TRP A 21 1.24 12.03 3.61
N VAL A 22 0.92 13.23 4.12
CA VAL A 22 1.92 14.21 4.58
C VAL A 22 2.70 13.63 5.76
N ALA A 23 1.99 13.05 6.73
CA ALA A 23 2.61 12.39 7.88
C ALA A 23 3.48 11.20 7.45
N SER A 24 3.02 10.41 6.48
CA SER A 24 3.81 9.30 5.91
C SER A 24 5.10 9.79 5.26
N VAL A 25 5.02 10.84 4.42
CA VAL A 25 6.20 11.42 3.76
C VAL A 25 7.18 11.97 4.78
N VAL A 26 6.71 12.72 5.78
CA VAL A 26 7.57 13.24 6.86
C VAL A 26 8.25 12.11 7.63
N ALA A 27 7.50 11.06 8.01
CA ALA A 27 8.05 9.91 8.71
C ALA A 27 9.14 9.20 7.88
N VAL A 28 8.90 9.00 6.59
CA VAL A 28 9.88 8.42 5.66
C VAL A 28 11.12 9.29 5.55
N LEU A 29 10.97 10.60 5.40
CA LEU A 29 12.10 11.53 5.31
C LEU A 29 12.95 11.51 6.59
N VAL A 30 12.31 11.47 7.77
CA VAL A 30 13.02 11.35 9.06
C VAL A 30 13.80 10.04 9.13
N ILE A 31 13.17 8.90 8.79
CA ILE A 31 13.83 7.59 8.78
C ILE A 31 15.00 7.57 7.80
N LEU A 32 14.82 8.12 6.59
CA LEU A 32 15.87 8.23 5.58
C LEU A 32 17.03 9.10 6.08
N ALA A 33 16.75 10.25 6.70
CA ALA A 33 17.79 11.12 7.27
C ALA A 33 18.59 10.41 8.36
N MET A 34 17.92 9.66 9.24
CA MET A 34 18.58 8.84 10.26
C MET A 34 19.47 7.76 9.62
N ARG A 35 19.01 7.10 8.54
CA ARG A 35 19.77 6.08 7.82
C ARG A 35 20.98 6.65 7.08
N VAL A 36 20.85 7.81 6.43
CA VAL A 36 21.97 8.50 5.77
C VAL A 36 23.09 8.79 6.77
N ARG A 37 22.73 9.29 7.96
CA ARG A 37 23.70 9.56 9.04
C ARG A 37 24.40 8.31 9.55
N ALA A 38 23.69 7.19 9.64
CA ALA A 38 24.28 5.92 10.05
C ALA A 38 25.27 5.39 9.01
N VAL A 39 24.89 5.37 7.73
CA VAL A 39 25.75 4.89 6.62
C VAL A 39 27.03 5.73 6.50
N GLY A 40 26.95 7.05 6.72
CA GLY A 40 28.12 7.93 6.68
C GLY A 40 29.18 7.63 7.77
N ARG A 41 28.79 6.98 8.88
CA ARG A 41 29.73 6.60 9.96
C ARG A 41 30.46 5.29 9.67
N ASP A 42 29.81 4.36 9.00
CA ASP A 42 30.33 3.00 8.83
C ASP A 42 31.36 2.87 7.71
N GLY A 43 31.51 3.90 6.85
CA GLY A 43 32.58 4.02 5.83
C GLY A 43 32.59 2.96 4.72
N ASN A 44 31.86 1.86 4.89
CA ASN A 44 31.89 0.70 4.01
C ASN A 44 30.74 0.77 3.02
N VAL A 45 30.94 1.58 1.98
CA VAL A 45 29.89 1.90 1.01
C VAL A 45 29.88 0.91 -0.18
N ASP A 46 30.83 -0.02 -0.26
CA ASP A 46 30.95 -1.01 -1.34
C ASP A 46 30.36 -2.38 -0.94
N ALA A 47 29.65 -3.15 -1.78
CA ALA A 47 29.53 -3.19 -3.22
C ALA A 47 28.10 -3.65 -3.63
N VAL A 48 27.13 -2.72 -3.68
CA VAL A 48 25.83 -3.02 -4.31
C VAL A 48 26.06 -3.11 -5.82
N SER A 49 25.87 -4.30 -6.39
CA SER A 49 26.07 -4.51 -7.83
C SER A 49 25.13 -3.63 -8.66
N THR A 50 25.52 -3.24 -9.87
CA THR A 50 24.68 -2.44 -10.79
C THR A 50 23.31 -3.07 -10.98
N ARG A 51 23.23 -4.41 -10.97
CA ARG A 51 21.96 -5.13 -11.08
C ARG A 51 21.11 -5.01 -9.83
N ASP A 52 21.68 -5.16 -8.64
CA ASP A 52 20.92 -4.99 -7.39
C ASP A 52 20.38 -3.55 -7.29
N ARG A 53 21.15 -2.55 -7.73
CA ARG A 53 20.68 -1.17 -7.85
C ARG A 53 19.51 -1.06 -8.82
N PHE A 54 19.55 -1.76 -9.95
CA PHE A 54 18.45 -1.80 -10.91
C PHE A 54 17.19 -2.47 -10.32
N VAL A 55 17.34 -3.54 -9.54
CA VAL A 55 16.22 -4.15 -8.82
C VAL A 55 15.63 -3.18 -7.80
N PHE A 56 16.45 -2.51 -6.99
CA PHE A 56 15.98 -1.47 -6.07
C PHE A 56 15.28 -0.32 -6.80
N PHE A 57 15.77 0.07 -7.97
CA PHE A 57 15.12 1.06 -8.82
C PHE A 57 13.74 0.60 -9.29
N LEU A 58 13.58 -0.65 -9.72
CA LEU A 58 12.27 -1.22 -10.04
C LEU A 58 11.34 -1.25 -8.84
N LEU A 59 11.84 -1.59 -7.65
CA LEU A 59 11.03 -1.55 -6.41
C LEU A 59 10.63 -0.11 -6.03
N ALA A 60 11.51 0.87 -6.27
CA ALA A 60 11.20 2.30 -6.10
C ALA A 60 10.12 2.76 -7.09
N ILE A 61 10.20 2.34 -8.35
CA ILE A 61 9.12 2.57 -9.34
C ILE A 61 7.82 1.97 -8.83
N GLY A 62 7.85 0.73 -8.32
CA GLY A 62 6.67 0.11 -7.72
C GLY A 62 6.09 0.94 -6.57
N ALA A 63 6.91 1.46 -5.67
CA ALA A 63 6.45 2.34 -4.60
C ALA A 63 5.76 3.61 -5.12
N VAL A 64 6.35 4.25 -6.14
CA VAL A 64 5.79 5.44 -6.79
C VAL A 64 4.47 5.10 -7.48
N LEU A 65 4.40 3.99 -8.22
CA LEU A 65 3.17 3.57 -8.89
C LEU A 65 2.06 3.25 -7.89
N VAL A 66 2.37 2.65 -6.74
CA VAL A 66 1.39 2.42 -5.66
C VAL A 66 0.92 3.73 -5.04
N PHE A 67 1.84 4.65 -4.75
CA PHE A 67 1.50 5.99 -4.24
C PHE A 67 0.59 6.73 -5.22
N LEU A 68 0.98 6.75 -6.50
CA LEU A 68 0.20 7.36 -7.57
C LEU A 68 -1.14 6.67 -7.72
N ALA A 69 -1.20 5.33 -7.73
CA ALA A 69 -2.46 4.59 -7.78
C ALA A 69 -3.35 4.99 -6.60
N GLN A 70 -2.82 5.08 -5.38
CA GLN A 70 -3.61 5.49 -4.21
C GLN A 70 -4.17 6.92 -4.34
N GLU A 71 -3.36 7.90 -4.74
CA GLU A 71 -3.79 9.30 -4.78
C GLU A 71 -4.61 9.63 -6.05
N LEU A 72 -4.19 9.13 -7.22
CA LEU A 72 -4.90 9.33 -8.49
C LEU A 72 -6.25 8.62 -8.49
N VAL A 73 -6.32 7.36 -8.04
CA VAL A 73 -7.60 6.64 -7.98
C VAL A 73 -8.58 7.36 -7.05
N ARG A 74 -8.11 7.89 -5.92
CA ARG A 74 -8.95 8.63 -4.97
C ARG A 74 -9.55 9.88 -5.62
N ASP A 75 -8.73 10.69 -6.28
CA ASP A 75 -9.14 12.01 -6.75
C ASP A 75 -9.80 11.95 -8.16
N LEU A 76 -9.38 11.02 -9.03
CA LEU A 76 -9.95 10.84 -10.37
C LEU A 76 -11.26 10.06 -10.37
N ALA A 77 -11.42 9.04 -9.51
CA ALA A 77 -12.68 8.31 -9.43
C ALA A 77 -13.83 9.24 -9.02
N ALA A 78 -13.56 10.22 -8.16
CA ALA A 78 -14.54 11.21 -7.72
C ALA A 78 -14.87 12.28 -8.78
N THR A 79 -13.94 12.59 -9.70
CA THR A 79 -14.06 13.75 -10.61
C THR A 79 -14.33 13.39 -12.07
N MET A 80 -13.86 12.25 -12.58
CA MET A 80 -13.92 11.94 -14.03
C MET A 80 -14.89 10.82 -14.41
N PHE A 81 -15.31 9.98 -13.46
CA PHE A 81 -16.09 8.76 -13.77
C PHE A 81 -17.39 8.63 -12.99
N VAL A 82 -17.75 9.63 -12.17
CA VAL A 82 -19.10 9.73 -11.59
C VAL A 82 -20.01 10.35 -12.65
N ASN A 83 -20.47 9.52 -13.58
CA ASN A 83 -21.61 9.88 -14.43
C ASN A 83 -22.84 10.04 -13.50
N PRO A 84 -23.63 11.13 -13.59
CA PRO A 84 -24.84 11.33 -12.78
C PRO A 84 -25.90 10.22 -12.93
N ASP A 85 -25.78 9.35 -13.93
CA ASP A 85 -26.55 8.12 -14.05
C ASP A 85 -25.99 7.03 -13.11
N TRP A 86 -26.48 7.07 -11.87
CA TRP A 86 -26.22 6.23 -10.70
C TRP A 86 -26.37 4.71 -10.90
N THR A 87 -26.74 4.24 -12.09
CA THR A 87 -27.06 2.83 -12.38
C THR A 87 -25.90 2.01 -12.99
N THR A 88 -24.75 2.61 -13.32
CA THR A 88 -23.74 1.90 -14.14
C THR A 88 -22.25 2.06 -13.77
N ASN A 89 -21.88 2.74 -12.68
CA ASN A 89 -20.47 2.99 -12.38
C ASN A 89 -19.83 1.87 -11.54
N PHE A 90 -19.62 0.70 -12.14
CA PHE A 90 -18.84 -0.38 -11.56
C PHE A 90 -17.32 -0.05 -11.53
N ILE A 91 -16.89 0.77 -10.58
CA ILE A 91 -15.50 1.26 -10.47
C ILE A 91 -14.64 0.30 -9.61
N TRP A 92 -14.59 -0.98 -9.95
CA TRP A 92 -13.82 -1.97 -9.19
C TRP A 92 -12.31 -1.74 -9.19
N TRP A 93 -11.81 -1.07 -10.24
CA TRP A 93 -10.40 -0.71 -10.36
C TRP A 93 -9.93 0.19 -9.21
N ARG A 94 -10.84 0.86 -8.48
CA ARG A 94 -10.48 1.72 -7.35
C ARG A 94 -9.84 0.97 -6.18
N TYR A 95 -10.23 -0.29 -5.99
CA TYR A 95 -9.74 -1.10 -4.87
C TYR A 95 -8.48 -1.89 -5.20
N VAL A 96 -8.35 -2.30 -6.46
CA VAL A 96 -7.22 -3.12 -6.92
C VAL A 96 -5.99 -2.29 -7.30
N GLY A 97 -6.11 -0.96 -7.41
CA GLY A 97 -5.04 -0.07 -7.82
C GLY A 97 -3.71 -0.31 -7.09
N PRO A 98 -3.67 -0.28 -5.74
CA PRO A 98 -2.45 -0.52 -4.99
C PRO A 98 -1.78 -1.88 -5.28
N PRO A 99 -2.45 -3.05 -5.15
CA PRO A 99 -1.80 -4.32 -5.45
C PRO A 99 -1.48 -4.50 -6.94
N ALA A 100 -2.32 -4.00 -7.85
CA ALA A 100 -2.07 -4.08 -9.29
C ALA A 100 -0.78 -3.34 -9.70
N ALA A 101 -0.56 -2.14 -9.13
CA ALA A 101 0.61 -1.31 -9.39
C ALA A 101 1.95 -1.99 -9.05
N LEU A 102 1.94 -3.00 -8.15
CA LEU A 102 3.14 -3.76 -7.79
C LEU A 102 3.48 -4.89 -8.75
N ILE A 103 2.50 -5.44 -9.47
CA ILE A 103 2.67 -6.70 -10.21
C ILE A 103 3.79 -6.57 -11.25
N VAL A 104 3.72 -5.55 -12.11
CA VAL A 104 4.71 -5.39 -13.20
C VAL A 104 6.12 -5.13 -12.66
N PRO A 105 6.36 -4.16 -11.75
CA PRO A 105 7.69 -3.94 -11.17
C PRO A 105 8.28 -5.18 -10.48
N LEU A 106 7.45 -5.94 -9.73
CA LEU A 106 7.90 -7.15 -9.05
C LEU A 106 8.24 -8.28 -10.02
N ILE A 107 7.44 -8.49 -11.07
CA ILE A 107 7.75 -9.47 -12.11
C ILE A 107 9.06 -9.11 -12.82
N LEU A 108 9.25 -7.84 -13.19
CA LEU A 108 10.50 -7.38 -13.81
C LEU A 108 11.69 -7.57 -12.87
N ALA A 109 11.54 -7.25 -11.59
CA ALA A 109 12.55 -7.51 -10.56
C ALA A 109 12.90 -9.01 -10.48
N ALA A 110 11.89 -9.89 -10.46
CA ALA A 110 12.10 -11.34 -10.45
C ALA A 110 12.82 -11.83 -11.73
N VAL A 111 12.47 -11.30 -12.90
CA VAL A 111 13.15 -11.63 -14.17
C VAL A 111 14.62 -11.21 -14.13
N VAL A 112 14.93 -10.02 -13.62
CA VAL A 112 16.32 -9.54 -13.47
C VAL A 112 17.11 -10.43 -12.50
N LEU A 113 16.51 -10.80 -11.36
CA LEU A 113 17.12 -11.71 -10.39
C LEU A 113 17.32 -13.12 -10.96
N ARG A 114 16.36 -13.62 -11.75
CA ARG A 114 16.48 -14.92 -12.42
C ARG A 114 17.64 -14.95 -13.40
N ARG A 115 17.83 -13.87 -14.18
CA ARG A 115 18.98 -13.74 -15.09
C ARG A 115 20.31 -13.74 -14.33
N ALA A 116 20.32 -13.27 -13.08
CA ALA A 116 21.52 -13.23 -12.23
C ALA A 116 22.06 -14.60 -11.81
N ARG A 117 21.31 -15.69 -11.98
CA ARG A 117 21.76 -17.05 -11.65
C ARG A 117 23.01 -17.49 -12.42
N ARG A 118 23.28 -16.86 -13.56
CA ARG A 118 24.41 -17.20 -14.45
C ARG A 118 25.71 -16.45 -14.12
N ASP A 119 25.64 -15.44 -13.24
CA ASP A 119 26.78 -14.57 -12.91
C ASP A 119 27.60 -15.14 -11.76
N VAL A 120 28.18 -16.33 -11.97
CA VAL A 120 29.05 -16.96 -10.99
C VAL A 120 30.48 -16.87 -11.48
N GLU A 121 31.32 -16.17 -10.73
CA GLU A 121 32.75 -16.06 -11.03
C GLU A 121 33.51 -17.20 -10.35
N VAL A 122 33.29 -17.39 -9.04
CA VAL A 122 33.83 -18.50 -8.27
C VAL A 122 32.70 -19.16 -7.49
N ARG A 123 32.44 -20.44 -7.75
CA ARG A 123 31.35 -21.16 -7.08
C ARG A 123 31.63 -21.28 -5.58
N VAL A 124 30.74 -20.67 -4.79
CA VAL A 124 30.66 -20.94 -3.35
C VAL A 124 29.78 -22.19 -3.16
N PRO A 125 30.31 -23.30 -2.62
CA PRO A 125 29.50 -24.47 -2.35
C PRO A 125 28.40 -24.11 -1.33
N PRO A 126 27.15 -24.57 -1.53
CA PRO A 126 26.08 -24.30 -0.57
C PRO A 126 26.40 -25.00 0.76
N THR A 127 26.73 -24.21 1.78
CA THR A 127 27.00 -24.72 3.14
C THR A 127 25.72 -25.13 3.88
N ALA A 128 24.56 -24.66 3.42
CA ALA A 128 23.23 -25.03 3.91
C ALA A 128 22.17 -24.89 2.81
N ALA A 129 21.05 -25.60 2.96
CA ALA A 129 19.85 -25.35 2.16
C ALA A 129 19.33 -23.94 2.46
N ARG A 130 19.18 -23.13 1.40
CA ARG A 130 18.68 -21.75 1.48
C ARG A 130 17.29 -21.71 0.88
N ASP A 131 16.37 -21.06 1.58
CA ASP A 131 15.01 -20.82 1.09
C ASP A 131 14.67 -19.33 1.21
N TRP A 132 13.51 -18.91 0.70
CA TRP A 132 13.04 -17.53 0.76
C TRP A 132 12.98 -17.01 2.21
N SER A 133 12.70 -17.88 3.18
CA SER A 133 12.67 -17.56 4.61
C SER A 133 14.04 -17.25 5.21
N THR A 134 15.15 -17.64 4.56
CA THR A 134 16.52 -17.36 5.03
C THR A 134 16.85 -15.87 4.98
N PHE A 135 16.28 -15.14 4.03
CA PHE A 135 16.57 -13.71 3.82
C PHE A 135 15.42 -12.79 4.24
N SER A 136 14.23 -13.33 4.48
CA SER A 136 13.08 -12.55 4.96
C SER A 136 13.05 -12.50 6.48
N SER A 137 12.78 -11.31 7.04
CA SER A 137 12.54 -11.19 8.49
C SER A 137 11.23 -11.88 8.88
N ARG A 138 11.25 -12.69 9.94
CA ARG A 138 10.04 -13.34 10.50
C ARG A 138 8.98 -12.32 10.88
N SER A 139 9.38 -11.19 11.47
CA SER A 139 8.43 -10.13 11.84
C SER A 139 7.77 -9.51 10.61
N SER A 140 8.52 -9.30 9.53
CA SER A 140 7.97 -8.75 8.29
C SER A 140 6.99 -9.72 7.62
N LEU A 141 7.29 -11.02 7.61
CA LEU A 141 6.39 -12.04 7.08
C LEU A 141 5.12 -12.18 7.92
N TRP A 142 5.26 -12.09 9.25
CA TRP A 142 4.12 -12.11 10.16
C TRP A 142 3.21 -10.90 9.93
N CYS A 143 3.77 -9.68 9.86
CA CYS A 143 3.00 -8.47 9.54
C CYS A 143 2.29 -8.57 8.18
N ALA A 144 2.97 -9.09 7.15
CA ALA A 144 2.36 -9.29 5.84
C ALA A 144 1.19 -10.31 5.91
N SER A 145 1.38 -11.40 6.66
CA SER A 145 0.36 -12.44 6.83
C SER A 145 -0.86 -11.91 7.58
N VAL A 146 -0.65 -11.13 8.64
CA VAL A 146 -1.73 -10.46 9.38
C VAL A 146 -2.47 -9.47 8.47
N ALA A 147 -1.76 -8.63 7.70
CA ALA A 147 -2.38 -7.69 6.78
C ALA A 147 -3.24 -8.40 5.71
N LEU A 148 -2.72 -9.49 5.13
CA LEU A 148 -3.44 -10.32 4.16
C LEU A 148 -4.67 -10.98 4.78
N GLY A 149 -4.54 -11.54 5.98
CA GLY A 149 -5.64 -12.15 6.72
C GLY A 149 -6.75 -11.15 7.05
N THR A 150 -6.38 -9.93 7.44
CA THR A 150 -7.32 -8.83 7.67
C THR A 150 -8.05 -8.44 6.39
N LEU A 151 -7.33 -8.23 5.28
CA LEU A 151 -7.96 -7.90 4.00
C LEU A 151 -8.91 -9.01 3.54
N ALA A 152 -8.49 -10.27 3.67
CA ALA A 152 -9.32 -11.42 3.31
C ALA A 152 -10.59 -11.50 4.17
N SER A 153 -10.45 -11.31 5.48
CA SER A 153 -11.59 -11.31 6.41
C SER A 153 -12.57 -10.20 6.08
N VAL A 154 -12.10 -8.96 5.88
CA VAL A 154 -12.94 -7.82 5.48
C VAL A 154 -13.64 -8.10 4.15
N SER A 155 -12.90 -8.63 3.16
CA SER A 155 -13.42 -8.94 1.83
C SER A 155 -14.52 -10.02 1.84
N ILE A 156 -14.33 -11.07 2.63
CA ILE A 156 -15.29 -12.17 2.77
C ILE A 156 -16.52 -11.70 3.55
N LEU A 157 -16.34 -11.03 4.69
CA LEU A 157 -17.45 -10.53 5.51
C LEU A 157 -18.29 -9.52 4.73
N ALA A 158 -17.66 -8.60 4.01
CA ALA A 158 -18.38 -7.65 3.16
C ALA A 158 -19.07 -8.36 1.99
N GLY A 159 -18.41 -9.32 1.34
CA GLY A 159 -19.04 -10.18 0.33
C GLY A 159 -20.31 -10.87 0.86
N MET A 160 -20.25 -11.46 2.06
CA MET A 160 -21.39 -12.12 2.70
C MET A 160 -22.55 -11.19 3.06
N GLN A 161 -22.27 -9.90 3.32
CA GLN A 161 -23.29 -8.90 3.61
C GLN A 161 -23.90 -8.26 2.35
N SER A 162 -23.28 -8.48 1.18
CA SER A 162 -23.77 -7.94 -0.07
C SER A 162 -24.85 -8.82 -0.71
N SER A 163 -25.83 -8.19 -1.35
CA SER A 163 -26.91 -8.86 -2.08
C SER A 163 -26.89 -8.44 -3.54
N GLN A 164 -27.32 -9.33 -4.42
CA GLN A 164 -27.34 -9.07 -5.84
C GLN A 164 -28.49 -8.12 -6.21
N ALA A 165 -28.16 -7.03 -6.90
CA ALA A 165 -29.09 -6.07 -7.49
C ALA A 165 -29.66 -6.62 -8.82
N VAL A 166 -30.66 -5.95 -9.38
CA VAL A 166 -31.34 -6.33 -10.64
C VAL A 166 -30.38 -6.31 -11.83
N ASP A 167 -29.38 -5.43 -11.81
CA ASP A 167 -28.29 -5.39 -12.78
C ASP A 167 -27.22 -6.50 -12.60
N GLY A 168 -27.38 -7.35 -11.57
CA GLY A 168 -26.47 -8.44 -11.24
C GLY A 168 -25.27 -8.05 -10.37
N ALA A 169 -25.11 -6.76 -10.01
CA ALA A 169 -24.04 -6.30 -9.13
C ALA A 169 -24.37 -6.55 -7.66
N PHE A 170 -23.35 -6.85 -6.84
CA PHE A 170 -23.53 -7.07 -5.40
C PHE A 170 -23.40 -5.75 -4.63
N ARG A 171 -24.52 -5.25 -4.09
CA ARG A 171 -24.63 -4.00 -3.33
C ARG A 171 -25.22 -4.26 -1.94
N LEU A 172 -25.17 -3.28 -1.04
CA LEU A 172 -25.86 -3.37 0.25
C LEU A 172 -27.33 -2.98 0.04
N LEU A 173 -28.28 -3.86 0.37
CA LEU A 173 -29.71 -3.54 0.29
C LEU A 173 -30.05 -2.40 1.26
N ARG A 174 -30.77 -1.39 0.76
CA ARG A 174 -31.35 -0.35 1.61
C ARG A 174 -32.83 -0.58 1.78
N THR A 175 -33.29 -0.56 3.02
CA THR A 175 -34.70 -0.40 3.34
C THR A 175 -35.05 1.08 3.19
N ARG A 176 -35.99 1.43 2.30
CA ARG A 176 -36.58 2.77 2.31
C ARG A 176 -37.37 2.92 3.61
N GLY A 177 -37.09 3.99 4.36
CA GLY A 177 -38.04 4.50 5.34
C GLY A 177 -39.22 5.10 4.58
N TYR A 178 -40.26 4.31 4.31
CA TYR A 178 -41.61 4.80 4.08
C TYR A 178 -42.61 3.87 4.77
N GLU A 179 -43.53 4.52 5.47
CA GLU A 179 -44.15 4.16 6.74
C GLU A 179 -45.45 3.34 6.61
N ILE A 180 -45.70 2.49 7.61
CA ILE A 180 -47.03 2.22 8.21
C ILE A 180 -48.12 1.56 7.32
N TYR A 181 -48.02 1.49 5.99
CA TYR A 181 -49.05 0.90 5.13
C TYR A 181 -48.51 -0.06 4.05
N GLY A 182 -48.34 -1.32 4.43
CA GLY A 182 -49.00 -2.43 3.71
C GLY A 182 -48.32 -3.12 2.53
N ASP A 183 -47.17 -2.70 2.01
CA ASP A 183 -46.47 -3.51 0.98
C ASP A 183 -44.96 -3.58 1.20
N SER A 184 -44.51 -4.74 1.71
CA SER A 184 -43.11 -4.99 2.05
C SER A 184 -42.20 -5.20 0.85
N ARG A 185 -42.76 -5.39 -0.36
CA ARG A 185 -41.97 -5.61 -1.59
C ARG A 185 -41.57 -4.32 -2.30
N ALA A 186 -42.25 -3.20 -2.03
CA ALA A 186 -41.88 -1.88 -2.52
C ALA A 186 -40.78 -1.18 -1.67
N LEU A 187 -40.30 -1.85 -0.60
CA LEU A 187 -39.40 -1.29 0.43
C LEU A 187 -37.90 -1.34 0.11
N GLN A 188 -37.48 -2.08 -0.92
CA GLN A 188 -36.06 -2.28 -1.23
C GLN A 188 -35.67 -1.46 -2.46
N GLU A 189 -34.82 -0.45 -2.28
CA GLU A 189 -34.10 0.15 -3.41
C GLU A 189 -32.77 -0.58 -3.62
N GLU A 190 -32.34 -0.71 -4.88
CA GLU A 190 -30.96 -1.06 -5.22
C GLU A 190 -30.03 -0.07 -4.51
N GLY A 191 -29.36 -0.53 -3.46
CA GLY A 191 -28.67 0.36 -2.51
C GLY A 191 -27.35 0.91 -3.02
N MET A 192 -26.64 1.64 -2.15
CA MET A 192 -25.40 2.32 -2.52
C MET A 192 -24.25 1.34 -2.81
N ASP A 193 -23.31 1.80 -3.63
CA ASP A 193 -22.06 1.11 -3.90
C ASP A 193 -21.38 0.71 -2.58
N TYR A 194 -21.32 -0.59 -2.35
CA TYR A 194 -20.79 -1.23 -1.15
C TYR A 194 -19.67 -2.18 -1.58
N PHE A 195 -18.66 -2.38 -0.73
CA PHE A 195 -17.55 -3.30 -1.00
C PHE A 195 -17.98 -4.79 -0.93
N GLY A 196 -18.96 -5.19 -1.72
CA GLY A 196 -19.47 -6.55 -1.84
C GLY A 196 -18.67 -7.43 -2.79
N TRP A 197 -19.21 -8.60 -3.17
CA TRP A 197 -18.52 -9.58 -4.03
C TRP A 197 -18.02 -9.01 -5.36
N SER A 198 -18.77 -8.09 -5.95
CA SER A 198 -18.38 -7.42 -7.20
C SER A 198 -17.05 -6.66 -7.06
N TYR A 199 -16.67 -6.22 -5.86
CA TYR A 199 -15.43 -5.50 -5.61
C TYR A 199 -14.39 -6.35 -4.87
N SER A 200 -14.84 -7.17 -3.91
CA SER A 200 -13.97 -7.95 -3.05
C SER A 200 -13.33 -9.14 -3.80
N ALA A 201 -14.04 -9.80 -4.72
CA ALA A 201 -13.46 -10.89 -5.50
C ALA A 201 -12.29 -10.41 -6.40
N PRO A 202 -12.43 -9.33 -7.21
CA PRO A 202 -11.29 -8.77 -7.93
C PRO A 202 -10.12 -8.39 -7.01
N VAL A 203 -10.40 -7.82 -5.83
CA VAL A 203 -9.36 -7.49 -4.83
C VAL A 203 -8.59 -8.71 -4.39
N LEU A 204 -9.27 -9.80 -4.04
CA LEU A 204 -8.61 -11.03 -3.61
C LEU A 204 -7.77 -11.65 -4.74
N VAL A 205 -8.30 -11.66 -5.98
CA VAL A 205 -7.58 -12.19 -7.14
C VAL A 205 -6.30 -11.37 -7.42
N ILE A 206 -6.43 -10.04 -7.53
CA ILE A 206 -5.28 -9.17 -7.84
C ILE A 206 -4.27 -9.16 -6.70
N THR A 207 -4.72 -9.18 -5.44
CA THR A 207 -3.82 -9.32 -4.29
C THR A 207 -3.09 -10.66 -4.32
N GLY A 208 -3.78 -11.74 -4.66
CA GLY A 208 -3.16 -13.05 -4.86
C GLY A 208 -2.07 -13.03 -5.93
N LEU A 209 -2.29 -12.35 -7.06
CA LEU A 209 -1.26 -12.17 -8.09
C LEU A 209 -0.06 -11.36 -7.58
N ALA A 210 -0.29 -10.31 -6.78
CA ALA A 210 0.80 -9.55 -6.16
C ALA A 210 1.60 -10.39 -5.15
N VAL A 211 0.93 -11.24 -4.36
CA VAL A 211 1.58 -12.22 -3.46
C VAL A 211 2.46 -13.18 -4.25
N VAL A 212 1.95 -13.73 -5.35
CA VAL A 212 2.71 -14.62 -6.24
C VAL A 212 3.92 -13.89 -6.84
N ALA A 213 3.76 -12.63 -7.26
CA ALA A 213 4.87 -11.82 -7.77
C ALA A 213 5.96 -11.58 -6.72
N VAL A 214 5.60 -11.26 -5.47
CA VAL A 214 6.56 -11.18 -4.36
C VAL A 214 7.22 -12.53 -4.10
N TRP A 215 6.46 -13.62 -4.07
CA TRP A 215 7.00 -14.95 -3.89
C TRP A 215 8.06 -15.28 -4.96
N PHE A 216 7.82 -14.93 -6.22
CA PHE A 216 8.84 -15.04 -7.27
C PHE A 216 10.08 -14.22 -6.97
N VAL A 217 9.95 -12.95 -6.56
CA VAL A 217 11.11 -12.12 -6.17
C VAL A 217 11.91 -12.78 -5.06
N LEU A 218 11.24 -13.23 -4.00
CA LEU A 218 11.88 -13.89 -2.85
C LEU A 218 12.57 -15.19 -3.25
N ARG A 219 11.90 -16.01 -4.05
CA ARG A 219 12.43 -17.28 -4.57
C ARG A 219 13.64 -17.06 -5.46
N GLU A 220 13.57 -16.15 -6.43
CA GLU A 220 14.69 -15.85 -7.32
C GLU A 220 15.88 -15.22 -6.58
N ASN A 221 15.59 -14.41 -5.55
CA ASN A 221 16.61 -13.84 -4.66
C ASN A 221 17.31 -14.91 -3.77
N ALA A 222 16.59 -15.95 -3.34
CA ALA A 222 17.15 -17.05 -2.57
C ALA A 222 17.97 -18.01 -3.43
N LEU A 223 17.49 -18.31 -4.65
CA LEU A 223 18.09 -19.31 -5.54
C LEU A 223 19.33 -18.83 -6.30
N ARG A 224 19.61 -17.52 -6.35
CA ARG A 224 20.83 -17.03 -7.02
C ARG A 224 22.09 -17.44 -6.24
N PRO A 225 23.15 -17.97 -6.89
CA PRO A 225 24.42 -18.28 -6.20
C PRO A 225 25.12 -17.01 -5.69
N TYR A 226 26.04 -17.14 -4.72
CA TYR A 226 26.96 -16.04 -4.38
C TYR A 226 28.05 -15.94 -5.45
N ARG A 227 28.55 -14.72 -5.73
CA ARG A 227 29.54 -14.53 -6.81
C ARG A 227 30.93 -15.01 -6.43
N ARG A 228 31.35 -14.70 -5.19
CA ARG A 228 32.64 -15.05 -4.59
C ARG A 228 32.45 -15.33 -3.09
N PRO A 229 33.30 -16.16 -2.47
CA PRO A 229 33.24 -16.42 -1.03
C PRO A 229 33.54 -15.17 -0.20
N GLU A 230 34.49 -14.34 -0.66
CA GLU A 230 34.90 -13.08 -0.01
C GLU A 230 33.75 -12.06 0.11
N THR A 231 32.80 -12.07 -0.84
CA THR A 231 31.67 -11.11 -0.89
C THR A 231 30.37 -11.67 -0.34
N ALA A 232 30.35 -12.93 0.11
CA ALA A 232 29.11 -13.63 0.45
C ALA A 232 28.33 -12.94 1.59
N ALA A 233 29.01 -12.39 2.60
CA ALA A 233 28.38 -11.70 3.71
C ALA A 233 27.68 -10.39 3.28
N GLY A 234 28.36 -9.58 2.46
CA GLY A 234 27.79 -8.34 1.90
C GLY A 234 26.63 -8.62 0.95
N GLU A 235 26.76 -9.65 0.09
CA GLU A 235 25.65 -10.07 -0.77
C GLU A 235 24.44 -10.52 0.06
N ALA A 236 24.62 -11.32 1.11
CA ALA A 236 23.55 -11.78 1.99
C ALA A 236 22.75 -10.61 2.60
N GLN A 237 23.43 -9.55 3.03
CA GLN A 237 22.78 -8.34 3.52
C GLN A 237 21.93 -7.65 2.44
N VAL A 238 22.46 -7.52 1.22
CA VAL A 238 21.71 -6.97 0.08
C VAL A 238 20.49 -7.83 -0.26
N ARG A 239 20.59 -9.16 -0.16
CA ARG A 239 19.44 -10.06 -0.39
C ARG A 239 18.35 -9.86 0.67
N SER A 240 18.75 -9.72 1.93
CA SER A 240 17.83 -9.45 3.03
C SER A 240 17.13 -8.11 2.86
N ALA A 241 17.86 -7.08 2.41
CA ALA A 241 17.29 -5.78 2.09
C ALA A 241 16.26 -5.85 0.95
N LEU A 242 16.56 -6.57 -0.15
CA LEU A 242 15.62 -6.78 -1.26
C LEU A 242 14.35 -7.54 -0.82
N ALA A 243 14.52 -8.59 -0.02
CA ALA A 243 13.39 -9.36 0.51
C ALA A 243 12.50 -8.50 1.42
N SER A 244 13.13 -7.70 2.28
CA SER A 244 12.44 -6.75 3.15
C SER A 244 11.70 -5.68 2.34
N SER A 245 12.32 -5.10 1.31
CA SER A 245 11.68 -4.15 0.39
C SER A 245 10.43 -4.72 -0.27
N ALA A 246 10.54 -5.91 -0.87
CA ALA A 246 9.40 -6.55 -1.56
C ALA A 246 8.24 -6.85 -0.59
N THR A 247 8.56 -7.31 0.62
CA THR A 247 7.56 -7.62 1.66
C THR A 247 6.90 -6.35 2.20
N LEU A 248 7.66 -5.27 2.42
CA LEU A 248 7.14 -3.97 2.84
C LEU A 248 6.19 -3.38 1.79
N LEU A 249 6.55 -3.45 0.51
CA LEU A 249 5.70 -2.99 -0.58
C LEU A 249 4.35 -3.72 -0.60
N LEU A 250 4.38 -5.06 -0.53
CA LEU A 250 3.15 -5.86 -0.49
C LEU A 250 2.32 -5.54 0.74
N THR A 251 2.93 -5.51 1.93
CA THR A 251 2.23 -5.20 3.19
C THR A 251 1.57 -3.83 3.10
N GLY A 252 2.30 -2.82 2.63
CA GLY A 252 1.80 -1.47 2.46
C GLY A 252 0.64 -1.39 1.46
N ALA A 253 0.77 -2.03 0.29
CA ALA A 253 -0.31 -2.07 -0.70
C ALA A 253 -1.57 -2.77 -0.19
N VAL A 254 -1.43 -3.88 0.54
CA VAL A 254 -2.54 -4.60 1.18
C VAL A 254 -3.23 -3.71 2.22
N LEU A 255 -2.46 -3.03 3.09
CA LEU A 255 -3.03 -2.10 4.08
C LEU A 255 -3.75 -0.91 3.41
N LEU A 256 -3.23 -0.40 2.29
CA LEU A 256 -3.91 0.66 1.54
C LEU A 256 -5.24 0.18 0.98
N THR A 257 -5.27 -0.98 0.34
CA THR A 257 -6.53 -1.58 -0.15
C THR A 257 -7.51 -1.83 1.00
N THR A 258 -7.04 -2.33 2.15
CA THR A 258 -7.88 -2.47 3.36
C THR A 258 -8.45 -1.13 3.79
N ALA A 259 -7.64 -0.07 3.85
CA ALA A 259 -8.11 1.26 4.23
C ALA A 259 -9.19 1.81 3.27
N ILE A 260 -9.04 1.59 1.96
CA ILE A 260 -10.07 1.96 0.97
C ILE A 260 -11.37 1.19 1.25
N ALA A 261 -11.27 -0.13 1.41
CA ALA A 261 -12.43 -0.98 1.70
C ALA A 261 -13.15 -0.58 2.99
N LEU A 262 -12.40 -0.38 4.09
CA LEU A 262 -12.94 0.04 5.38
C LEU A 262 -13.64 1.41 5.28
N ARG A 263 -13.06 2.35 4.52
CA ARG A 263 -13.67 3.66 4.30
C ARG A 263 -15.02 3.54 3.59
N ASP A 264 -15.08 2.74 2.53
CA ASP A 264 -16.30 2.61 1.74
C ASP A 264 -17.39 1.83 2.49
N ILE A 265 -17.02 0.77 3.21
CA ILE A 265 -17.94 0.04 4.11
C ILE A 265 -18.47 1.00 5.20
N GLY A 266 -17.59 1.80 5.80
CA GLY A 266 -17.97 2.78 6.81
C GLY A 266 -18.91 3.85 6.27
N ASN A 267 -18.62 4.43 5.10
CA ASN A 267 -19.50 5.41 4.47
C ASN A 267 -20.89 4.83 4.15
N ALA A 268 -20.96 3.56 3.76
CA ALA A 268 -22.23 2.90 3.44
C ALA A 268 -23.17 2.75 4.65
N GLY A 269 -22.63 2.67 5.87
CA GLY A 269 -23.40 2.51 7.11
C GLY A 269 -23.74 3.80 7.86
N LEU A 270 -23.34 4.98 7.35
CA LEU A 270 -23.74 6.27 7.90
C LEU A 270 -25.20 6.63 7.53
N PRO A 271 -25.90 7.45 8.35
CA PRO A 271 -27.20 8.00 7.99
C PRO A 271 -27.13 8.77 6.68
N TRP A 272 -28.11 8.56 5.80
CA TRP A 272 -28.11 9.13 4.44
C TRP A 272 -29.31 10.04 4.17
N GLY A 273 -30.16 10.26 5.17
CA GLY A 273 -31.29 11.16 5.09
C GLY A 273 -31.96 11.33 6.43
N PHE A 274 -32.98 12.19 6.47
CA PHE A 274 -33.80 12.43 7.64
C PHE A 274 -35.26 12.39 7.22
N MET A 275 -36.09 11.73 8.02
CA MET A 275 -37.55 11.79 7.91
C MET A 275 -38.04 12.83 8.91
N SER A 276 -38.78 13.84 8.44
CA SER A 276 -39.47 14.78 9.32
C SER A 276 -40.78 14.16 9.76
N THR A 277 -41.00 14.00 11.06
CA THR A 277 -42.32 13.62 11.59
C THR A 277 -43.20 14.86 11.79
N GLU A 278 -44.52 14.71 11.93
CA GLU A 278 -45.44 15.83 12.21
C GLU A 278 -45.17 16.47 13.60
N SER A 279 -44.62 15.69 14.53
CA SER A 279 -43.87 16.20 15.67
C SER A 279 -42.47 16.63 15.21
N ILE A 280 -41.93 17.75 15.69
CA ILE A 280 -40.70 18.42 15.20
C ILE A 280 -39.40 17.54 15.25
N GLU A 281 -39.48 16.26 15.61
CA GLU A 281 -38.38 15.31 15.59
C GLU A 281 -38.09 14.78 14.19
N SER A 282 -36.83 14.90 13.78
CA SER A 282 -36.30 14.29 12.57
C SER A 282 -35.65 12.94 12.93
N ILE A 283 -36.13 11.87 12.31
CA ILE A 283 -35.58 10.52 12.53
C ILE A 283 -34.59 10.24 11.39
N PRO A 284 -33.32 9.91 11.67
CA PRO A 284 -32.36 9.56 10.63
C PRO A 284 -32.80 8.29 9.89
N ILE A 285 -32.72 8.30 8.57
CA ILE A 285 -32.99 7.13 7.73
C ILE A 285 -31.67 6.38 7.52
N GLY A 286 -31.66 5.09 7.88
CA GLY A 286 -30.43 4.30 8.00
C GLY A 286 -29.69 4.57 9.32
N GLY A 287 -28.38 4.30 9.37
CA GLY A 287 -27.57 4.57 10.57
C GLY A 287 -27.62 3.49 11.66
N GLU A 288 -28.28 2.36 11.41
CA GLU A 288 -28.29 1.19 12.32
C GLU A 288 -26.87 0.70 12.66
N PHE A 289 -25.91 0.98 11.77
CA PHE A 289 -24.50 0.66 11.94
C PHE A 289 -23.63 1.91 12.10
N GLU A 290 -24.18 3.07 12.49
CA GLU A 290 -23.43 4.32 12.56
C GLU A 290 -22.22 4.22 13.50
N ALA A 291 -22.40 3.62 14.69
CA ALA A 291 -21.30 3.44 15.64
C ALA A 291 -20.16 2.59 15.05
N LEU A 292 -20.50 1.48 14.39
CA LEU A 292 -19.52 0.64 13.70
C LEU A 292 -18.86 1.39 12.54
N SER A 293 -19.65 2.13 11.76
CA SER A 293 -19.20 2.92 10.60
C SER A 293 -18.17 3.97 11.00
N ARG A 294 -18.39 4.69 12.09
CA ARG A 294 -17.43 5.65 12.66
C ARG A 294 -16.12 4.96 13.04
N VAL A 295 -16.18 3.75 13.62
CA VAL A 295 -14.98 2.95 13.93
C VAL A 295 -14.25 2.54 12.64
N LEU A 296 -14.96 2.07 11.62
CA LEU A 296 -14.35 1.67 10.34
C LEU A 296 -13.68 2.86 9.63
N LEU A 297 -14.30 4.04 9.66
CA LEU A 297 -13.72 5.28 9.12
C LEU A 297 -12.47 5.71 9.89
N ALA A 298 -12.48 5.62 11.21
CA ALA A 298 -11.31 5.89 12.04
C ALA A 298 -10.17 4.90 11.74
N LEU A 299 -10.48 3.60 11.66
CA LEU A 299 -9.51 2.56 11.29
C LEU A 299 -8.95 2.80 9.89
N ALA A 300 -9.78 3.14 8.91
CA ALA A 300 -9.32 3.50 7.57
C ALA A 300 -8.34 4.69 7.60
N ALA A 301 -8.67 5.74 8.36
CA ALA A 301 -7.84 6.92 8.52
C ALA A 301 -6.49 6.63 9.20
N LEU A 302 -6.43 5.66 10.11
CA LEU A 302 -5.19 5.24 10.78
C LEU A 302 -4.36 4.26 9.95
N VAL A 303 -5.00 3.30 9.28
CA VAL A 303 -4.33 2.25 8.49
C VAL A 303 -3.68 2.83 7.24
N ARG A 304 -4.33 3.80 6.58
CA ARG A 304 -3.82 4.43 5.35
C ARG A 304 -2.40 5.00 5.49
N PRO A 305 -2.10 5.91 6.44
CA PRO A 305 -0.76 6.48 6.56
C PRO A 305 0.30 5.44 6.92
N VAL A 306 -0.07 4.39 7.67
CA VAL A 306 0.84 3.25 7.94
C VAL A 306 1.15 2.52 6.64
N GLY A 307 0.13 2.16 5.85
CA GLY A 307 0.29 1.51 4.56
C GLY A 307 1.19 2.32 3.61
N LEU A 308 0.93 3.62 3.46
CA LEU A 308 1.74 4.53 2.66
C LEU A 308 3.20 4.58 3.13
N THR A 309 3.42 4.65 4.44
CA THR A 309 4.77 4.66 5.03
C THR A 309 5.53 3.38 4.65
N LEU A 310 4.91 2.21 4.76
CA LEU A 310 5.54 0.94 4.40
C LEU A 310 5.87 0.85 2.91
N VAL A 311 4.98 1.32 2.02
CA VAL A 311 5.25 1.38 0.58
C VAL A 311 6.47 2.24 0.27
N LEU A 312 6.49 3.46 0.80
CA LEU A 312 7.57 4.42 0.56
C LEU A 312 8.91 3.93 1.14
N LEU A 313 8.90 3.34 2.35
CA LEU A 313 10.09 2.72 2.93
C LEU A 313 10.57 1.52 2.09
N GLY A 314 9.66 0.65 1.66
CA GLY A 314 9.97 -0.50 0.81
C GLY A 314 10.69 -0.09 -0.48
N GLY A 315 10.31 1.05 -1.06
CA GLY A 315 10.94 1.61 -2.26
C GLY A 315 12.25 2.38 -2.03
N THR A 316 12.59 2.80 -0.80
CA THR A 316 13.67 3.80 -0.61
C THR A 316 14.71 3.45 0.45
N VAL A 317 14.33 2.80 1.56
CA VAL A 317 15.11 2.79 2.81
C VAL A 317 16.48 2.10 2.69
N TRP A 318 16.63 1.16 1.75
CA TRP A 318 17.82 0.31 1.66
C TRP A 318 18.88 0.76 0.66
N TRP A 319 18.53 1.57 -0.34
CA TRP A 319 19.47 1.95 -1.40
C TRP A 319 19.71 3.45 -1.47
N LEU A 320 18.66 4.26 -1.26
CA LEU A 320 18.73 5.70 -1.39
C LEU A 320 19.72 6.35 -0.40
N PRO A 321 19.81 5.93 0.88
CA PRO A 321 20.78 6.51 1.81
C PRO A 321 22.24 6.35 1.37
N SER A 322 22.58 5.19 0.80
CA SER A 322 23.93 4.92 0.31
C SER A 322 24.32 5.81 -0.87
N LEU A 323 23.37 6.12 -1.77
CA LEU A 323 23.61 7.03 -2.90
C LEU A 323 23.80 8.47 -2.45
N ILE A 324 23.01 8.93 -1.47
CA ILE A 324 23.12 10.28 -0.91
C ILE A 324 24.47 10.44 -0.20
N ALA A 325 24.85 9.46 0.64
CA ALA A 325 26.11 9.48 1.36
C ALA A 325 27.34 9.51 0.43
N ARG A 326 27.33 8.73 -0.68
CA ARG A 326 28.41 8.78 -1.70
C ARG A 326 28.59 10.18 -2.27
N ARG A 327 27.50 10.87 -2.65
CA ARG A 327 27.58 12.21 -3.26
C ARG A 327 28.17 13.25 -2.29
N GLY A 328 27.81 13.18 -1.00
CA GLY A 328 28.35 14.09 0.02
C GLY A 328 29.88 13.96 0.21
N LEU A 329 30.42 12.75 0.07
CA LEU A 329 31.86 12.51 0.16
C LEU A 329 32.65 13.08 -1.03
N TYR A 330 32.10 12.98 -2.25
CA TYR A 330 32.71 13.57 -3.45
C TYR A 330 32.75 15.10 -3.39
N THR A 331 31.70 15.75 -2.87
CA THR A 331 31.67 17.21 -2.71
C THR A 331 32.67 17.71 -1.66
N ALA A 332 32.89 16.95 -0.58
CA ALA A 332 33.87 17.31 0.45
C ALA A 332 35.32 17.20 -0.04
N HIS A 333 35.65 16.18 -0.84
CA HIS A 333 36.99 16.03 -1.43
C HIS A 333 37.29 17.04 -2.54
N GLY A 334 36.28 17.50 -3.29
CA GLY A 334 36.43 18.55 -4.29
C GLY A 334 36.72 19.93 -3.66
N ALA A 335 36.10 20.23 -2.52
CA ALA A 335 36.31 21.50 -1.80
C ALA A 335 37.68 21.57 -1.09
N ALA A 336 38.25 20.43 -0.70
CA ALA A 336 39.56 20.37 -0.04
C ALA A 336 40.77 20.45 -1.00
N ARG A 337 40.56 20.46 -2.32
CA ARG A 337 41.62 20.46 -3.34
C ARG A 337 41.82 21.78 -4.09
N SER A 338 41.05 22.82 -3.78
CA SER A 338 41.34 24.18 -4.24
C SER A 338 42.04 24.95 -3.12
N VAL A 339 43.19 25.57 -3.41
CA VAL A 339 44.05 26.39 -2.52
C VAL A 339 45.27 25.63 -1.95
N THR A 340 46.18 25.20 -2.82
CA THR A 340 47.65 25.27 -2.59
C THR A 340 48.37 24.98 -3.92
N GLU A 341 48.37 25.92 -4.86
CA GLU A 341 49.38 25.97 -5.94
C GLU A 341 49.21 27.27 -6.76
N VAL A 342 49.56 28.40 -6.16
CA VAL A 342 50.08 29.57 -6.89
C VAL A 342 51.11 30.24 -5.98
N GLY A 343 52.39 30.17 -6.36
CA GLY A 343 53.46 30.99 -5.77
C GLY A 343 54.68 30.23 -5.28
N GLN A 344 55.50 29.74 -6.20
CA GLN A 344 56.96 29.83 -6.08
C GLN A 344 57.52 30.42 -7.37
#